data_AF-A0A2P7RM90-F1
#
_entry.id   AF-A0A2P7RM90-F1
#
_cell.length_a   1.000
_cell.length_b   1.000
_cell.length_c   1.000
_cell.angle_alpha   90.00
_cell.angle_beta   90.00
_cell.angle_gamma   90.00
#
_symmetry.space_group_name_H-M   'P 1'
#
loop_
_entity.id
_entity.type
_entity.pdbx_description
1 polymer ?
#
loop_
_entity_poly.entity_id
_entity_poly.type
_entity_poly.pdbx_seq_one_letter_code
_entity_poly.pdbx_strand_id
1 'polypeptide(L)'
;MTERFATTPFGGRSLSHAMFAAQERVADARRKLLAADSEGNPTPAADKWRLLRSLTEARAVYGLSDRTIAVLEALLSFHQRAELDGREPLIVFPSNAELSMRTRGMAPATLRRHLAALVDAQMIIRRDSPNGKRYARRSCDGEIKSAFGFDLAPLALRADEIEGHATAARALARALQGLRTEITIHLRDIAKTIGAGISEGRAGRWEELSVRLDGLSGRVARNATKDELSKRHQELSRLR
;
A
#
# COMPACT_ATOMS: atom_id res chain seq x y z
N MET A 1 33.63 -11.26 32.31
CA MET A 1 34.17 -10.73 31.05
C MET A 1 33.03 -10.65 30.06
N THR A 2 32.54 -9.44 29.78
CA THR A 2 31.37 -9.22 28.91
C THR A 2 31.88 -9.06 27.49
N GLU A 3 31.94 -10.15 26.72
CA GLU A 3 32.25 -10.07 25.29
C GLU A 3 31.19 -9.20 24.60
N ARG A 4 31.58 -7.96 24.29
CA ARG A 4 30.87 -7.11 23.34
C ARG A 4 31.22 -7.64 21.96
N PHE A 5 30.45 -8.63 21.48
CA PHE A 5 30.46 -8.97 20.06
C PHE A 5 30.06 -7.71 19.30
N ALA A 6 31.04 -7.06 18.66
CA ALA A 6 30.84 -5.96 17.72
C ALA A 6 30.07 -6.54 16.52
N THR A 7 28.77 -6.63 16.69
CA THR A 7 27.86 -7.07 15.65
C THR A 7 27.31 -5.80 15.04
N THR A 8 27.63 -5.60 13.78
CA THR A 8 27.04 -4.52 13.00
C THR A 8 25.51 -4.61 13.16
N PRO A 9 24.76 -3.50 13.08
CA PRO A 9 23.30 -3.53 13.24
C PRO A 9 22.55 -4.38 12.19
N PHE A 10 23.31 -5.06 11.32
CA PHE A 10 22.87 -5.86 10.18
C PHE A 10 23.07 -7.37 10.38
N GLY A 11 23.68 -7.80 11.50
CA GLY A 11 23.93 -9.22 11.79
C GLY A 11 24.81 -9.91 10.73
N GLY A 12 24.59 -11.21 10.51
CA GLY A 12 25.38 -12.03 9.58
C GLY A 12 25.02 -11.93 8.09
N ARG A 13 24.28 -10.90 7.66
CA ARG A 13 23.83 -10.73 6.26
C ARG A 13 24.86 -9.93 5.45
N SER A 14 24.95 -10.19 4.15
CA SER A 14 25.69 -9.33 3.22
C SER A 14 25.11 -7.91 3.21
N LEU A 15 25.98 -6.92 3.37
CA LEU A 15 25.61 -5.51 3.35
C LEU A 15 25.33 -5.06 1.91
N SER A 16 24.33 -4.21 1.72
CA SER A 16 24.06 -3.57 0.44
C SER A 16 23.88 -2.07 0.61
N HIS A 17 24.23 -1.29 -0.42
CA HIS A 17 24.04 0.16 -0.43
C HIS A 17 22.58 0.57 -0.16
N ALA A 18 21.62 -0.17 -0.73
CA ALA A 18 20.19 0.08 -0.52
C ALA A 18 19.77 -0.04 0.96
N MET A 19 20.39 -0.95 1.72
CA MET A 19 20.14 -1.09 3.15
C MET A 19 20.65 0.11 3.96
N PHE A 20 21.84 0.62 3.63
CA PHE A 20 22.38 1.83 4.26
C PHE A 20 21.50 3.05 3.96
N ALA A 21 21.16 3.27 2.70
CA ALA A 21 20.29 4.37 2.30
C ALA A 21 18.89 4.30 2.94
N ALA A 22 18.35 3.09 3.17
CA ALA A 22 17.10 2.91 3.90
C ALA A 22 17.23 3.33 5.37
N GLN A 23 18.30 2.90 6.05
CA GLN A 23 18.54 3.24 7.45
C GLN A 23 18.82 4.72 7.65
N GLU A 24 19.62 5.32 6.75
CA GLU A 24 19.92 6.75 6.77
C GLU A 24 18.65 7.58 6.59
N ARG A 25 17.81 7.28 5.58
CA ARG A 25 16.53 7.99 5.43
C ARG A 25 15.65 7.92 6.66
N VAL A 26 15.57 6.76 7.31
CA VAL A 26 14.78 6.60 8.54
C VAL A 26 15.39 7.38 9.69
N ALA A 27 16.72 7.39 9.83
CA ALA A 27 17.41 8.21 10.81
C ALA A 27 17.20 9.70 10.56
N ASP A 28 17.25 10.16 9.32
CA ASP A 28 17.04 11.55 8.91
C ASP A 28 15.61 11.99 9.17
N ALA A 29 14.63 11.19 8.76
CA ALA A 29 13.22 11.46 9.01
C ALA A 29 12.92 11.52 10.51
N ARG A 30 13.51 10.62 11.31
CA ARG A 30 13.40 10.65 12.77
C ARG A 30 14.04 11.91 13.38
N ARG A 31 15.23 12.32 12.92
CA ARG A 31 15.87 13.56 13.40
C ARG A 31 15.01 14.79 13.10
N LYS A 32 14.43 14.86 11.91
CA LYS A 32 13.48 15.94 11.54
C LYS A 32 12.24 15.94 12.44
N LEU A 33 11.69 14.75 12.73
CA LEU A 33 10.53 14.62 13.61
C LEU A 33 10.82 15.10 15.04
N LEU A 34 11.97 14.71 15.60
CA LEU A 34 12.38 15.13 16.94
C LEU A 34 12.64 16.64 17.02
N ALA A 35 13.20 17.24 15.97
CA ALA A 35 13.36 18.69 15.90
C ALA A 35 12.00 19.42 15.88
N ALA A 36 11.04 18.95 15.07
CA ALA A 36 9.69 19.54 15.01
C ALA A 36 8.91 19.43 16.34
N ASP A 37 9.06 18.32 17.07
CA ASP A 37 8.45 18.12 18.39
C ASP A 37 9.01 19.12 19.42
N SER A 38 10.32 19.39 19.36
CA SER A 38 10.96 20.39 20.22
C SER A 38 10.51 21.84 19.94
N GLU A 39 9.97 22.10 18.75
CA GLU A 39 9.36 23.39 18.35
C GLU A 39 7.87 23.49 18.77
N GLY A 40 7.35 22.50 19.51
CA GLY A 40 5.98 22.50 20.05
C GLY A 40 4.91 22.09 19.03
N ASN A 41 5.31 21.55 17.88
CA ASN A 41 4.36 21.09 16.87
C ASN A 41 3.88 19.67 17.23
N PRO A 42 2.56 19.41 17.34
CA PRO A 42 2.07 18.09 17.72
C PRO A 42 2.52 17.04 16.71
N THR A 43 3.28 16.06 17.21
CA THR A 43 3.82 14.96 16.43
C THR A 43 2.68 14.08 15.89
N PRO A 44 2.60 13.80 14.57
CA PRO A 44 1.54 12.95 14.03
C PRO A 44 1.80 11.49 14.42
N ALA A 45 1.14 11.05 15.50
CA ALA A 45 1.00 9.64 15.82
C ALA A 45 0.05 9.00 14.80
N ALA A 46 0.57 8.09 13.96
CA ALA A 46 -0.23 7.47 12.91
C ALA A 46 -0.95 6.24 13.45
N ASP A 47 -2.29 6.19 13.33
CA ASP A 47 -3.05 4.97 13.61
C ASP A 47 -2.64 3.86 12.64
N LYS A 48 -2.17 2.73 13.18
CA LYS A 48 -1.60 1.64 12.38
C LYS A 48 -2.60 1.04 11.39
N TRP A 49 -3.89 1.00 11.73
CA TRP A 49 -4.90 0.39 10.89
C TRP A 49 -5.35 1.33 9.77
N ARG A 50 -5.43 2.64 10.05
CA ARG A 50 -5.59 3.66 9.01
C ARG A 50 -4.43 3.61 8.03
N LEU A 51 -3.21 3.56 8.52
CA LEU A 51 -2.02 3.50 7.68
C LEU A 51 -1.98 2.22 6.82
N LEU A 52 -2.35 1.07 7.39
CA LEU A 52 -2.48 -0.19 6.64
C LEU A 52 -3.53 -0.08 5.53
N ARG A 53 -4.68 0.55 5.78
CA ARG A 53 -5.70 0.78 4.75
C ARG A 53 -5.17 1.68 3.63
N SER A 54 -4.55 2.82 3.97
CA SER A 54 -3.96 3.73 3.00
C SER A 54 -2.89 3.03 2.16
N LEU A 55 -2.02 2.22 2.79
CA LEU A 55 -1.03 1.43 2.07
C LEU A 55 -1.67 0.35 1.18
N THR A 56 -2.78 -0.25 1.61
CA THR A 56 -3.52 -1.25 0.80
C THR A 56 -4.09 -0.62 -0.46
N GLU A 57 -4.64 0.59 -0.36
CA GLU A 57 -5.12 1.38 -1.50
C GLU A 57 -3.96 1.75 -2.44
N ALA A 58 -2.81 2.14 -1.88
CA ALA A 58 -1.63 2.55 -2.62
C ALA A 58 -0.68 1.41 -3.02
N ARG A 59 -1.02 0.14 -2.73
CA ARG A 59 -0.07 -0.99 -2.79
C ARG A 59 0.64 -1.17 -4.13
N ALA A 60 -0.05 -0.83 -5.23
CA ALA A 60 0.50 -0.90 -6.57
C ALA A 60 1.71 0.02 -6.77
N VAL A 61 1.71 1.22 -6.15
CA VAL A 61 2.81 2.19 -6.21
C VAL A 61 4.08 1.60 -5.58
N TYR A 62 3.92 0.80 -4.54
CA TYR A 62 5.03 0.18 -3.79
C TYR A 62 5.38 -1.23 -4.28
N GLY A 63 4.73 -1.73 -5.34
CA GLY A 63 4.94 -3.10 -5.82
C GLY A 63 4.52 -4.19 -4.81
N LEU A 64 3.61 -3.86 -3.88
CA LEU A 64 3.18 -4.77 -2.82
C LEU A 64 1.96 -5.58 -3.27
N SER A 65 2.04 -6.91 -3.09
CA SER A 65 0.90 -7.81 -3.30
C SER A 65 0.00 -7.89 -2.07
N ASP A 66 -1.25 -8.32 -2.24
CA ASP A 66 -2.21 -8.53 -1.13
C ASP A 66 -1.66 -9.45 -0.04
N ARG A 67 -0.92 -10.50 -0.42
CA ARG A 67 -0.24 -11.39 0.53
C ARG A 67 0.87 -10.68 1.32
N THR A 68 1.51 -9.69 0.73
CA THR A 68 2.54 -8.88 1.41
C THR A 68 1.91 -7.94 2.41
N ILE A 69 0.78 -7.32 2.05
CA ILE A 69 -0.04 -6.52 2.97
C ILE A 69 -0.54 -7.36 4.15
N ALA A 70 -1.00 -8.60 3.93
CA ALA A 70 -1.42 -9.49 5.01
C ALA A 70 -0.28 -9.83 5.99
N VAL A 71 0.96 -9.96 5.49
CA VAL A 71 2.14 -10.14 6.37
C VAL A 71 2.41 -8.89 7.19
N LEU A 72 2.25 -7.70 6.60
CA LEU A 72 2.37 -6.45 7.33
C LEU A 72 1.29 -6.29 8.41
N GLU A 73 0.04 -6.61 8.08
CA GLU A 73 -1.08 -6.67 9.03
C GLU A 73 -0.75 -7.57 10.22
N ALA A 74 -0.21 -8.76 9.94
CA ALA A 74 0.24 -9.68 10.98
C ALA A 74 1.37 -9.07 11.83
N LEU A 75 2.35 -8.37 11.25
CA LEU A 75 3.40 -7.68 12.01
C LEU A 75 2.83 -6.58 12.92
N LEU A 76 1.94 -5.73 12.39
CA LEU A 76 1.29 -4.64 13.14
C LEU A 76 0.47 -5.16 14.33
N SER A 77 -0.08 -6.37 14.23
CA SER A 77 -0.83 -7.00 15.33
C SER A 77 0.03 -7.36 16.55
N PHE A 78 1.38 -7.43 16.42
CA PHE A 78 2.29 -7.62 17.55
C PHE A 78 2.66 -6.31 18.26
N HIS A 79 2.38 -5.16 17.65
CA HIS A 79 2.51 -3.86 18.31
C HIS A 79 1.24 -3.58 19.10
N GLN A 80 1.34 -3.40 20.42
CA GLN A 80 0.16 -3.30 21.28
C GLN A 80 -0.61 -1.99 21.10
N ARG A 81 0.09 -0.86 20.98
CA ARG A 81 -0.53 0.45 20.81
C ARG A 81 -1.18 0.56 19.43
N ALA A 82 -2.29 1.30 19.34
CA ALA A 82 -2.93 1.60 18.07
C ALA A 82 -2.07 2.57 17.24
N GLU A 83 -1.44 3.50 17.93
CA GLU A 83 -0.57 4.50 17.34
C GLU A 83 0.86 3.98 17.13
N LEU A 84 1.41 4.35 15.98
CA LEU A 84 2.82 4.18 15.65
C LEU A 84 3.52 5.52 15.84
N ASP A 85 4.45 5.55 16.80
CA ASP A 85 5.31 6.69 17.05
C ASP A 85 6.70 6.45 16.43
N GLY A 86 7.04 7.23 15.40
CA GLY A 86 8.31 7.10 14.69
C GLY A 86 9.54 7.64 15.43
N ARG A 87 9.36 8.34 16.56
CA ARG A 87 10.45 8.94 17.36
C ARG A 87 11.39 7.89 17.92
N GLU A 88 10.86 6.72 18.25
CA GLU A 88 11.64 5.57 18.70
C GLU A 88 11.53 4.39 17.73
N PRO A 89 12.48 3.43 17.76
CA PRO A 89 12.32 2.18 17.03
C PRO A 89 11.11 1.38 17.52
N LEU A 90 10.22 0.98 16.60
CA LEU A 90 9.02 0.20 16.89
C LEU A 90 9.27 -1.28 16.58
N ILE A 91 10.03 -1.94 17.45
CA ILE A 91 10.56 -3.28 17.18
C ILE A 91 9.58 -4.37 17.62
N VAL A 92 9.13 -5.19 16.66
CA VAL A 92 8.38 -6.43 16.92
C VAL A 92 9.23 -7.65 16.58
N PHE A 93 9.11 -8.72 17.35
CA PHE A 93 9.96 -9.92 17.20
C PHE A 93 9.16 -11.23 17.16
N PRO A 94 8.11 -11.34 16.31
CA PRO A 94 7.31 -12.56 16.25
C PRO A 94 8.07 -13.72 15.63
N SER A 95 7.76 -14.93 16.10
CA SER A 95 8.23 -16.16 15.49
C SER A 95 7.57 -16.38 14.12
N ASN A 96 8.22 -17.16 13.24
CA ASN A 96 7.63 -17.51 11.95
C ASN A 96 6.34 -18.35 12.11
N ALA A 97 6.23 -19.11 13.20
CA ALA A 97 5.03 -19.90 13.50
C ALA A 97 3.83 -18.98 13.80
N GLU A 98 4.01 -17.97 14.65
CA GLU A 98 2.94 -17.02 14.98
C GLU A 98 2.55 -16.16 13.76
N LEU A 99 3.53 -15.73 12.96
CA LEU A 99 3.25 -15.04 11.70
C LEU A 99 2.48 -15.92 10.72
N SER A 100 2.86 -17.19 10.60
CA SER A 100 2.16 -18.15 9.74
C SER A 100 0.69 -18.32 10.17
N MET A 101 0.44 -18.46 11.47
CA MET A 101 -0.92 -18.53 12.02
C MET A 101 -1.76 -17.30 11.67
N ARG A 102 -1.22 -16.08 11.84
CA ARG A 102 -1.94 -14.84 11.53
C ARG A 102 -2.09 -14.56 10.02
N THR A 103 -1.32 -15.26 9.19
CA THR A 103 -1.37 -15.15 7.73
C THR A 103 -2.02 -16.37 7.07
N ARG A 104 -2.96 -17.02 7.78
CA ARG A 104 -3.76 -18.16 7.30
C ARG A 104 -2.92 -19.37 6.88
N GLY A 105 -1.91 -19.70 7.68
CA GLY A 105 -1.05 -20.87 7.46
C GLY A 105 -0.02 -20.67 6.35
N MET A 106 0.44 -19.44 6.10
CA MET A 106 1.44 -19.16 5.08
C MET A 106 2.72 -19.96 5.33
N ALA A 107 3.21 -20.69 4.32
CA ALA A 107 4.42 -21.48 4.43
C ALA A 107 5.66 -20.61 4.74
N PRO A 108 6.66 -21.10 5.50
CA PRO A 108 7.81 -20.30 5.91
C PRO A 108 8.63 -19.68 4.77
N ALA A 109 8.78 -20.37 3.63
CA ALA A 109 9.48 -19.84 2.46
C ALA A 109 8.74 -18.64 1.85
N THR A 110 7.41 -18.76 1.71
CA THR A 110 6.53 -17.69 1.23
C THR A 110 6.53 -16.50 2.18
N LEU A 111 6.48 -16.74 3.49
CA LEU A 111 6.57 -15.69 4.51
C LEU A 111 7.89 -14.92 4.39
N ARG A 112 9.03 -15.61 4.26
CA ARG A 112 10.35 -14.97 4.07
C ARG A 112 10.40 -14.10 2.82
N ARG A 113 9.80 -14.55 1.71
CA ARG A 113 9.71 -13.78 0.46
C ARG A 113 8.92 -12.48 0.65
N HIS A 114 7.77 -12.53 1.33
CA HIS A 114 6.95 -11.34 1.56
C HIS A 114 7.58 -10.39 2.58
N LEU A 115 8.28 -10.90 3.60
CA LEU A 115 9.08 -10.09 4.50
C LEU A 115 10.22 -9.38 3.77
N ALA A 116 10.88 -10.06 2.81
CA ALA A 116 11.87 -9.43 1.96
C ALA A 116 11.26 -8.31 1.12
N ALA A 117 10.10 -8.54 0.48
CA ALA A 117 9.39 -7.52 -0.29
C ALA A 117 9.03 -6.27 0.56
N LEU A 118 8.63 -6.43 1.83
CA LEU A 118 8.40 -5.31 2.73
C LEU A 118 9.68 -4.52 3.06
N VAL A 119 10.82 -5.22 3.20
CA VAL A 119 12.12 -4.58 3.42
C VAL A 119 12.58 -3.86 2.17
N ASP A 120 12.43 -4.47 0.99
CA ASP A 120 12.83 -3.90 -0.29
C ASP A 120 12.00 -2.66 -0.63
N ALA A 121 10.70 -2.66 -0.30
CA ALA A 121 9.82 -1.50 -0.38
C ALA A 121 10.05 -0.45 0.74
N GLN A 122 11.00 -0.70 1.65
CA GLN A 122 11.33 0.16 2.79
C GLN A 122 10.13 0.44 3.71
N MET A 123 9.19 -0.50 3.80
CA MET A 123 8.06 -0.45 4.73
C MET A 123 8.47 -0.89 6.13
N ILE A 124 9.43 -1.80 6.24
CA ILE A 124 9.98 -2.27 7.51
C ILE A 124 11.51 -2.35 7.42
N ILE A 125 12.19 -2.21 8.56
CA ILE A 125 13.61 -2.50 8.67
C ILE A 125 13.80 -3.81 9.42
N ARG A 126 14.63 -4.69 8.89
CA ARG A 126 15.02 -5.92 9.59
C ARG A 126 16.22 -5.64 10.49
N ARG A 127 16.11 -5.97 11.77
CA ARG A 127 17.17 -5.92 12.78
C ARG A 127 17.60 -7.34 13.13
N ASP A 128 18.61 -7.83 12.42
CA ASP A 128 19.12 -9.18 12.61
C ASP A 128 19.99 -9.29 13.86
N SER A 129 19.84 -10.39 14.60
CA SER A 129 20.75 -10.72 15.70
C SER A 129 22.02 -11.41 15.18
N PRO A 130 23.09 -11.46 15.99
CA PRO A 130 24.32 -12.15 15.64
C PRO A 130 24.11 -13.63 15.28
N ASN A 131 23.12 -14.26 15.93
CA ASN A 131 22.77 -15.67 15.76
C ASN A 131 21.58 -15.90 14.81
N GLY A 132 21.09 -14.85 14.12
CA GLY A 132 19.96 -14.93 13.19
C GLY A 132 18.58 -15.19 13.82
N LYS A 133 18.48 -15.25 15.16
CA LYS A 133 17.20 -15.42 15.90
C LYS A 133 16.56 -14.07 16.23
N ARG A 134 15.23 -14.02 16.35
CA ARG A 134 14.48 -12.81 16.78
C ARG A 134 14.22 -12.92 18.28
N TYR A 135 14.74 -11.99 19.07
CA TYR A 135 14.55 -11.96 20.52
C TYR A 135 14.84 -10.56 21.08
N ALA A 136 14.24 -10.25 22.23
CA ALA A 136 14.59 -9.09 23.04
C ALA A 136 15.49 -9.53 24.20
N ARG A 137 16.62 -8.86 24.40
CA ARG A 137 17.47 -9.02 25.58
C ARG A 137 17.03 -7.99 26.61
N ARG A 138 16.60 -8.46 27.79
CA ARG A 138 16.33 -7.60 28.94
C ARG A 138 17.61 -7.46 29.78
N SER A 139 17.81 -6.29 30.38
CA SER A 139 18.82 -6.04 31.41
C SER A 139 18.45 -6.80 32.68
N CYS A 140 19.39 -6.87 33.62
CA CYS A 140 19.18 -7.44 34.95
C CYS A 140 18.01 -6.74 35.68
N ASP A 141 17.78 -5.46 35.37
CA ASP A 141 16.71 -4.62 35.93
C ASP A 141 15.38 -4.71 35.15
N GLY A 142 15.27 -5.63 34.19
CA GLY A 142 14.04 -5.87 33.42
C GLY A 142 13.82 -4.99 32.19
N GLU A 143 14.60 -3.92 32.01
CA GLU A 143 14.53 -3.03 30.83
C GLU A 143 15.03 -3.70 29.55
N ILE A 144 14.39 -3.44 28.39
CA ILE A 144 14.83 -4.01 27.11
C ILE A 144 16.12 -3.32 26.65
N LYS A 145 17.25 -4.02 26.78
CA LYS A 145 18.60 -3.52 26.43
C LYS A 145 18.89 -3.57 24.93
N SER A 146 18.31 -4.53 24.21
CA SER A 146 18.45 -4.66 22.76
C SER A 146 17.36 -5.58 22.20
N ALA A 147 16.66 -5.19 21.13
CA ALA A 147 15.65 -6.03 20.47
C ALA A 147 15.99 -6.30 19.00
N PHE A 148 15.91 -7.58 18.62
CA PHE A 148 16.21 -8.08 17.28
C PHE A 148 14.94 -8.66 16.65
N GLY A 149 14.52 -8.11 15.51
CA GLY A 149 13.21 -8.33 14.91
C GLY A 149 12.97 -7.44 13.69
N PHE A 150 11.77 -6.86 13.61
CA PHE A 150 11.38 -5.91 12.56
C PHE A 150 11.02 -4.56 13.19
N ASP A 151 11.64 -3.49 12.72
CA ASP A 151 11.32 -2.11 13.08
C ASP A 151 10.23 -1.58 12.13
N LEU A 152 9.12 -1.17 12.73
CA LEU A 152 7.92 -0.64 12.08
C LEU A 152 7.92 0.90 12.01
N ALA A 153 8.89 1.57 12.65
CA ALA A 153 9.02 3.03 12.59
C ALA A 153 9.02 3.63 11.18
N PRO A 154 9.57 2.98 10.13
CA PRO A 154 9.51 3.52 8.77
C PRO A 154 8.08 3.78 8.27
N LEU A 155 7.08 3.02 8.74
CA LEU A 155 5.68 3.24 8.40
C LEU A 155 5.18 4.57 8.94
N ALA A 156 5.41 4.84 10.23
CA ALA A 156 4.98 6.08 10.88
C ALA A 156 5.66 7.30 10.25
N LEU A 157 6.96 7.20 9.98
CA LEU A 157 7.74 8.29 9.38
C LEU A 157 7.33 8.61 7.94
N ARG A 158 6.66 7.69 7.26
CA ARG A 158 6.19 7.84 5.87
C ARG A 158 4.66 7.93 5.77
N ALA A 159 3.97 8.20 6.88
CA ALA A 159 2.52 8.19 6.93
C ALA A 159 1.90 9.16 5.90
N ASP A 160 2.44 10.37 5.80
CA ASP A 160 1.95 11.39 4.87
C ASP A 160 2.19 11.02 3.39
N GLU A 161 3.36 10.45 3.09
CA GLU A 161 3.68 9.93 1.74
C GLU A 161 2.69 8.83 1.33
N ILE A 162 2.43 7.88 2.24
CA ILE A 162 1.49 6.78 2.03
C ILE A 162 0.07 7.32 1.85
N GLU A 163 -0.37 8.27 2.68
CA GLU A 163 -1.71 8.87 2.57
C GLU A 163 -1.86 9.67 1.26
N GLY A 164 -0.82 10.37 0.82
CA GLY A 164 -0.79 11.07 -0.47
C GLY A 164 -0.99 10.11 -1.64
N HIS A 165 -0.24 9.01 -1.68
CA HIS A 165 -0.40 7.97 -2.70
C HIS A 165 -1.78 7.28 -2.62
N ALA A 166 -2.31 7.04 -1.42
CA ALA A 166 -3.63 6.46 -1.23
C ALA A 166 -4.74 7.39 -1.73
N THR A 167 -4.61 8.69 -1.45
CA THR A 167 -5.54 9.73 -1.94
C THR A 167 -5.56 9.78 -3.46
N ALA A 168 -4.37 9.75 -4.09
CA ALA A 168 -4.25 9.69 -5.55
C ALA A 168 -4.90 8.41 -6.12
N ALA A 169 -4.67 7.25 -5.51
CA ALA A 169 -5.28 5.99 -5.92
C ALA A 169 -6.81 6.02 -5.82
N ARG A 170 -7.36 6.54 -4.71
CA ARG A 170 -8.81 6.73 -4.52
C ARG A 170 -9.40 7.69 -5.56
N ALA A 171 -8.72 8.80 -5.85
CA ALA A 171 -9.17 9.76 -6.86
C ALA A 171 -9.22 9.14 -8.25
N LEU A 172 -8.19 8.37 -8.63
CA LEU A 172 -8.16 7.64 -9.89
C LEU A 172 -9.30 6.62 -9.97
N ALA A 173 -9.51 5.82 -8.92
CA ALA A 173 -10.59 4.83 -8.87
C ALA A 173 -11.97 5.48 -9.03
N ARG A 174 -12.22 6.62 -8.35
CA ARG A 174 -13.47 7.39 -8.51
C ARG A 174 -13.65 7.91 -9.92
N ALA A 175 -12.60 8.45 -10.54
CA ALA A 175 -12.66 8.95 -11.92
C ALA A 175 -12.99 7.83 -12.92
N LEU A 176 -12.35 6.66 -12.78
CA LEU A 176 -12.64 5.50 -13.63
C LEU A 176 -14.08 4.99 -13.42
N GLN A 177 -14.57 5.00 -12.18
CA GLN A 177 -15.95 4.61 -11.89
C GLN A 177 -16.95 5.60 -12.48
N GLY A 178 -16.69 6.92 -12.37
CA GLY A 178 -17.51 7.96 -12.99
C GLY A 178 -17.62 7.77 -14.51
N LEU A 179 -16.49 7.61 -15.19
CA LEU A 179 -16.46 7.36 -16.64
C LEU A 179 -17.26 6.11 -17.03
N ARG A 180 -17.14 5.01 -16.28
CA ARG A 180 -17.93 3.79 -16.54
C ARG A 180 -19.42 4.02 -16.38
N THR A 181 -19.82 4.76 -15.35
CA THR A 181 -21.23 5.12 -15.14
C THR A 181 -21.75 5.99 -16.28
N GLU A 182 -21.02 7.02 -16.70
CA GLU A 182 -21.39 7.90 -17.82
C GLU A 182 -21.50 7.13 -19.14
N ILE A 183 -20.54 6.26 -19.45
CA ILE A 183 -20.59 5.36 -20.62
C ILE A 183 -21.87 4.51 -20.59
N THR A 184 -22.20 3.93 -19.43
CA THR A 184 -23.40 3.09 -19.28
C THR A 184 -24.68 3.88 -19.50
N ILE A 185 -24.72 5.14 -19.02
CA ILE A 185 -25.86 6.04 -19.23
C ILE A 185 -25.98 6.42 -20.70
N HIS A 186 -24.90 6.88 -21.34
CA HIS A 186 -24.91 7.27 -22.74
C HIS A 186 -25.34 6.10 -23.66
N LEU A 187 -24.82 4.90 -23.44
CA LEU A 187 -25.25 3.72 -24.19
C LEU A 187 -26.76 3.49 -24.11
N ARG A 188 -27.32 3.57 -22.90
CA ARG A 188 -28.75 3.38 -22.67
C ARG A 188 -29.58 4.49 -23.32
N ASP A 189 -29.18 5.74 -23.14
CA ASP A 189 -29.94 6.89 -23.63
C ASP A 189 -29.93 6.93 -25.16
N ILE A 190 -28.78 6.76 -25.80
CA ILE A 190 -28.65 6.72 -27.26
C ILE A 190 -29.47 5.56 -27.84
N ALA A 191 -29.40 4.36 -27.24
CA ALA A 191 -30.20 3.22 -27.67
C ALA A 191 -31.71 3.52 -27.63
N LYS A 192 -32.18 4.16 -26.55
CA LYS A 192 -33.59 4.56 -26.40
C LYS A 192 -34.00 5.61 -27.42
N THR A 193 -33.18 6.63 -27.65
CA THR A 193 -33.47 7.69 -28.61
C THR A 193 -33.55 7.15 -30.03
N ILE A 194 -32.59 6.29 -30.44
CA ILE A 194 -32.62 5.61 -31.74
C ILE A 194 -33.88 4.74 -31.86
N GLY A 195 -34.17 3.92 -30.84
CA GLY A 195 -35.35 3.06 -30.82
C GLY A 195 -36.66 3.84 -30.96
N ALA A 196 -36.78 4.98 -30.26
CA ALA A 196 -37.95 5.86 -30.36
C ALA A 196 -38.07 6.46 -31.77
N GLY A 197 -36.98 7.00 -32.32
CA GLY A 197 -36.95 7.58 -33.67
C GLY A 197 -37.38 6.59 -34.77
N ILE A 198 -36.93 5.34 -34.67
CA ILE A 198 -37.34 4.25 -35.57
C ILE A 198 -38.82 3.91 -35.36
N SER A 199 -39.26 3.69 -34.11
CA SER A 199 -40.63 3.29 -33.81
C SER A 199 -41.70 4.32 -34.20
N GLU A 200 -41.35 5.61 -34.13
CA GLU A 200 -42.22 6.72 -34.50
C GLU A 200 -42.12 7.09 -35.99
N GLY A 201 -41.24 6.44 -36.77
CA GLY A 201 -41.04 6.75 -38.19
C GLY A 201 -40.49 8.15 -38.44
N ARG A 202 -39.70 8.70 -37.50
CA ARG A 202 -39.11 10.05 -37.62
C ARG A 202 -38.09 10.07 -38.75
N ALA A 203 -38.02 11.15 -39.52
CA ALA A 203 -36.93 11.34 -40.48
C ALA A 203 -35.58 11.45 -39.74
N GLY A 204 -34.59 10.67 -40.17
CA GLY A 204 -33.27 10.66 -39.54
C GLY A 204 -32.39 9.50 -39.99
N ARG A 205 -31.08 9.57 -39.68
CA ARG A 205 -30.09 8.54 -40.00
C ARG A 205 -30.01 7.46 -38.91
N TRP A 206 -31.17 6.95 -38.49
CA TRP A 206 -31.29 6.07 -37.32
C TRP A 206 -30.52 4.75 -37.48
N GLU A 207 -30.56 4.15 -38.68
CA GLU A 207 -29.82 2.91 -38.99
C GLU A 207 -28.30 3.11 -38.90
N GLU A 208 -27.78 4.21 -39.46
CA GLU A 208 -26.35 4.57 -39.37
C GLU A 208 -25.92 4.76 -37.90
N LEU A 209 -26.74 5.46 -37.11
CA LEU A 209 -26.48 5.67 -35.69
C LEU A 209 -26.53 4.35 -34.89
N SER A 210 -27.43 3.43 -35.23
CA SER A 210 -27.52 2.11 -34.60
C SER A 210 -26.25 1.30 -34.83
N VAL A 211 -25.75 1.24 -36.07
CA VAL A 211 -24.51 0.53 -36.41
C VAL A 211 -23.32 1.10 -35.65
N ARG A 212 -23.23 2.44 -35.54
CA ARG A 212 -22.16 3.10 -34.77
C ARG A 212 -22.27 2.81 -33.28
N LEU A 213 -23.47 2.78 -32.72
CA LEU A 213 -23.71 2.43 -31.32
C LEU A 213 -23.28 0.99 -31.03
N ASP A 214 -23.60 0.04 -31.90
CA ASP A 214 -23.22 -1.37 -31.74
C ASP A 214 -21.70 -1.57 -31.71
N GLY A 215 -20.95 -0.83 -32.53
CA GLY A 215 -19.49 -0.80 -32.46
C GLY A 215 -18.95 -0.31 -31.10
N LEU A 216 -19.72 0.48 -30.37
CA LEU A 216 -19.37 1.06 -29.08
C LEU A 216 -20.05 0.38 -27.88
N SER A 217 -20.91 -0.62 -28.08
CA SER A 217 -21.74 -1.22 -27.02
C SER A 217 -21.10 -2.45 -26.33
N GLY A 218 -19.99 -2.97 -26.86
CA GLY A 218 -19.30 -4.16 -26.35
C GLY A 218 -18.88 -4.06 -24.88
N ARG A 219 -18.64 -5.20 -24.20
CA ARG A 219 -18.26 -5.22 -22.77
C ARG A 219 -16.99 -4.38 -22.52
N VAL A 220 -17.08 -3.43 -21.57
CA VAL A 220 -15.91 -2.72 -21.05
C VAL A 220 -15.03 -3.71 -20.29
N ALA A 221 -13.74 -3.80 -20.65
CA ALA A 221 -12.80 -4.66 -19.94
C ALA A 221 -12.70 -4.26 -18.46
N ARG A 222 -12.62 -5.26 -17.57
CA ARG A 222 -12.49 -5.01 -16.11
C ARG A 222 -11.25 -4.16 -15.78
N ASN A 223 -10.18 -4.31 -16.56
CA ASN A 223 -8.91 -3.60 -16.39
C ASN A 223 -8.72 -2.47 -17.40
N ALA A 224 -9.81 -1.97 -18.02
CA ALA A 224 -9.72 -0.90 -19.00
C ALA A 224 -9.00 0.32 -18.41
N THR A 225 -8.09 0.88 -19.20
CA THR A 225 -7.31 2.05 -18.80
C THR A 225 -8.17 3.31 -18.80
N LYS A 226 -7.69 4.37 -18.15
CA LYS A 226 -8.37 5.67 -18.18
C LYS A 226 -8.55 6.17 -19.61
N ASP A 227 -7.52 6.02 -20.44
CA ASP A 227 -7.51 6.50 -21.82
C ASP A 227 -8.50 5.74 -22.70
N GLU A 228 -8.59 4.41 -22.54
CA GLU A 228 -9.58 3.59 -23.23
C GLU A 228 -11.02 4.00 -22.87
N LEU A 229 -11.29 4.22 -21.58
CA LEU A 229 -12.60 4.68 -21.11
C LEU A 229 -12.91 6.10 -21.60
N SER A 230 -11.95 7.02 -21.51
CA SER A 230 -12.13 8.39 -21.98
C SER A 230 -12.36 8.48 -23.48
N LYS A 231 -11.63 7.70 -24.29
CA LYS A 231 -11.85 7.62 -25.74
C LYS A 231 -13.26 7.14 -26.06
N ARG A 232 -13.69 6.03 -25.43
CA ARG A 232 -15.03 5.49 -25.63
C ARG A 232 -16.13 6.45 -25.17
N HIS A 233 -15.93 7.14 -24.05
CA HIS A 233 -16.84 8.17 -23.56
C HIS A 233 -17.00 9.33 -24.56
N GLN A 234 -15.89 9.79 -25.16
CA GLN A 234 -15.92 10.83 -26.19
C GLN A 234 -16.64 10.38 -27.45
N GLU A 235 -16.42 9.14 -27.91
CA GLU A 235 -17.10 8.59 -29.09
C GLU A 235 -18.62 8.47 -28.86
N LEU A 236 -19.05 8.03 -27.68
CA LEU A 236 -20.47 8.00 -27.31
C LEU A 236 -21.08 9.40 -27.20
N SER A 237 -20.33 10.36 -26.65
CA SER A 237 -20.81 11.75 -26.53
C SER A 237 -21.05 12.40 -27.90
N ARG A 238 -20.38 11.93 -28.97
CA ARG A 238 -20.61 12.40 -30.35
C ARG A 238 -21.81 11.75 -31.04
N LEU A 239 -22.37 10.69 -30.47
CA LEU A 239 -23.56 10.00 -30.98
C LEU A 239 -24.86 10.49 -30.35
N ARG A 240 -24.76 11.14 -29.19
CA ARG A 240 -25.87 11.79 -28.50
C ARG A 240 -26.23 13.09 -29.20
#